data_AF-U2MDE6-F1
#
_entry.id   AF-U2MDE6-F1
#
_cell.length_a   1.000
_cell.length_b   1.000
_cell.length_c   1.000
_cell.angle_alpha   90.00
_cell.angle_beta   90.00
_cell.angle_gamma   90.00
#
_symmetry.space_group_name_H-M   'P 1'
#
loop_
_entity.id
_entity.type
_entity.pdbx_description
1 polymer ?
#
loop_
_entity_poly.entity_id
_entity_poly.type
_entity_poly.pdbx_seq_one_letter_code
_entity_poly.pdbx_strand_id
1 'polypeptide(L)'
;MTEALIFVKIYIRGFAEMQREVERTLSAHTGEVIEHMLKCYLMPDHPAVNHWKSEIANQICSVNKLKNTKKYPTANKIYAWTYEQNCAMLTNYTKFSNFVREICNDYSIETIEPVKDIMDDFNKICKEYFSWLANMLSTSGKAASTDIYDKLDELFR
;
A
#
# COMPACT_ATOMS: atom_id res chain seq x y z
N MET A 1 25.55 12.35 -49.58
CA MET A 1 24.95 11.19 -48.88
C MET A 1 23.99 11.74 -47.86
N THR A 2 22.69 11.65 -48.12
CA THR A 2 21.64 12.16 -47.22
C THR A 2 21.14 11.01 -46.35
N GLU A 3 21.50 11.04 -45.07
CA GLU A 3 20.99 10.10 -44.08
C GLU A 3 19.50 10.37 -43.84
N ALA A 4 18.66 9.38 -44.16
CA ALA A 4 17.24 9.43 -43.85
C ALA A 4 17.03 9.10 -42.37
N LEU A 5 16.58 10.08 -41.58
CA LEU A 5 16.14 9.88 -40.19
C LEU A 5 14.91 8.96 -40.16
N ILE A 6 15.10 7.72 -39.70
CA ILE A 6 14.02 6.78 -39.45
C ILE A 6 13.35 7.17 -38.12
N PHE A 7 12.18 7.81 -38.19
CA PHE A 7 11.33 8.02 -37.02
C PHE A 7 10.65 6.70 -36.63
N VAL A 8 11.20 6.02 -35.63
CA VAL A 8 10.56 4.85 -35.01
C VAL A 8 9.41 5.34 -34.13
N LYS A 9 8.17 5.10 -34.57
CA LYS A 9 6.98 5.28 -33.71
C LYS A 9 6.98 4.19 -32.62
N ILE A 10 7.36 4.56 -31.40
CA ILE A 10 7.25 3.70 -30.22
C ILE A 10 5.78 3.70 -29.77
N TYR A 11 5.09 2.56 -29.93
CA TYR A 11 3.77 2.35 -29.37
C TYR A 11 3.90 1.75 -27.96
N ILE A 12 3.77 2.58 -26.92
CA ILE A 12 3.65 2.08 -25.54
C ILE A 12 2.23 1.51 -25.39
N ARG A 13 2.10 0.19 -25.48
CA ARG A 13 0.84 -0.51 -25.18
C ARG A 13 0.71 -0.62 -23.67
N GLY A 14 -0.03 0.31 -23.04
CA GLY A 14 -0.50 0.10 -21.66
C GLY A 14 -1.44 -1.10 -21.65
N PHE A 15 -1.00 -2.21 -21.05
CA PHE A 15 -1.81 -3.42 -21.00
C PHE A 15 -3.01 -3.19 -20.10
N ALA A 16 -4.19 -3.22 -20.68
CA ALA A 16 -5.42 -3.21 -19.91
C ALA A 16 -5.62 -4.60 -19.29
N GLU A 17 -5.63 -4.69 -17.96
CA GLU A 17 -5.64 -5.94 -17.22
C GLU A 17 -7.05 -6.43 -16.91
N MET A 18 -7.19 -7.74 -16.68
CA MET A 18 -8.45 -8.31 -16.22
C MET A 18 -8.68 -7.89 -14.76
N GLN A 19 -9.94 -7.64 -14.40
CA GLN A 19 -10.29 -7.22 -13.04
C GLN A 19 -9.73 -8.14 -11.96
N ARG A 20 -9.88 -9.47 -12.16
CA ARG A 20 -9.36 -10.50 -11.27
C ARG A 20 -7.84 -10.39 -11.05
N GLU A 21 -7.09 -10.04 -12.08
CA GLU A 21 -5.63 -9.93 -11.98
C GLU A 21 -5.24 -8.70 -11.16
N VAL A 22 -5.89 -7.56 -11.42
CA VAL A 22 -5.71 -6.34 -10.64
C VAL A 22 -6.05 -6.57 -9.16
N GLU A 23 -7.20 -7.19 -8.90
CA GLU A 23 -7.63 -7.56 -7.55
C GLU A 23 -6.62 -8.48 -6.86
N ARG A 24 -6.18 -9.54 -7.54
CA ARG A 24 -5.22 -10.49 -6.98
C ARG A 24 -3.90 -9.82 -6.61
N THR A 25 -3.37 -8.96 -7.48
CA THR A 25 -2.13 -8.22 -7.24
C THR A 25 -2.28 -7.31 -6.03
N LEU A 26 -3.32 -6.49 -5.98
CA LEU A 26 -3.56 -5.58 -4.85
C LEU A 26 -3.70 -6.33 -3.53
N SER A 27 -4.49 -7.40 -3.51
CA SER A 27 -4.72 -8.21 -2.32
C SER A 27 -3.44 -8.88 -1.82
N ALA A 28 -2.62 -9.44 -2.74
CA ALA A 28 -1.37 -10.13 -2.41
C ALA A 28 -0.33 -9.22 -1.75
N HIS A 29 -0.25 -7.95 -2.17
CA HIS A 29 0.73 -6.98 -1.64
C HIS A 29 0.23 -6.23 -0.40
N THR A 30 -1.06 -6.32 -0.07
CA THR A 30 -1.64 -5.53 1.04
C THR A 30 -1.08 -5.95 2.40
N GLY A 31 -0.87 -7.24 2.63
CA GLY A 31 -0.33 -7.72 3.92
C GLY A 31 1.06 -7.14 4.22
N GLU A 32 1.92 -7.09 3.21
CA GLU A 32 3.28 -6.53 3.33
C GLU A 32 3.27 -5.02 3.55
N VAL A 33 2.35 -4.30 2.88
CA VAL A 33 2.14 -2.87 3.16
C VAL A 33 1.72 -2.65 4.61
N ILE A 34 0.77 -3.42 5.13
CA ILE A 34 0.32 -3.34 6.52
C ILE A 34 1.48 -3.62 7.49
N GLU A 35 2.32 -4.62 7.19
CA GLU A 35 3.49 -4.95 8.00
C GLU A 35 4.49 -3.80 8.10
N HIS A 36 4.88 -3.22 6.97
CA HIS A 36 5.81 -2.10 6.97
C HIS A 36 5.20 -0.86 7.61
N MET A 37 3.90 -0.61 7.44
CA MET A 37 3.22 0.45 8.16
C MET A 37 3.26 0.23 9.68
N LEU A 38 3.09 -1.01 10.15
CA LEU A 38 3.14 -1.33 11.58
C LEU A 38 4.55 -1.15 12.14
N LYS A 39 5.59 -1.52 11.38
CA LYS A 39 6.99 -1.25 11.74
C LYS A 39 7.25 0.25 11.90
N CYS A 40 6.78 1.07 10.96
CA CYS A 40 6.86 2.53 11.07
C CYS A 40 6.11 3.07 12.29
N TYR A 41 4.93 2.54 12.57
CA TYR A 41 4.10 2.96 13.71
C TYR A 41 4.76 2.62 15.05
N LEU A 42 5.26 1.40 15.22
CA LEU A 42 5.86 0.94 16.48
C LEU A 42 7.25 1.51 16.73
N MET A 43 7.97 1.91 15.67
CA MET A 43 9.36 2.32 15.74
C MET A 43 9.63 3.58 14.89
N PRO A 44 9.00 4.73 15.20
CA PRO A 44 9.07 5.92 14.36
C PRO A 44 10.49 6.53 14.23
N ASP A 45 11.36 6.29 15.23
CA ASP A 45 12.73 6.79 15.25
C ASP A 45 13.77 5.78 14.73
N HIS A 46 13.33 4.59 14.26
CA HIS A 46 14.26 3.55 13.83
C HIS A 46 14.97 3.93 12.51
N PRO A 47 16.29 3.68 12.37
CA PRO A 47 17.04 4.06 11.18
C PRO A 47 16.48 3.51 9.85
N ALA A 48 15.75 2.39 9.91
CA ALA A 48 15.14 1.75 8.76
C ALA A 48 13.75 2.28 8.38
N VAL A 49 13.19 3.29 9.06
CA VAL A 49 11.85 3.82 8.76
C VAL A 49 11.72 4.27 7.30
N ASN A 50 12.70 4.99 6.76
CA ASN A 50 12.69 5.40 5.36
C ASN A 50 12.78 4.21 4.40
N HIS A 51 13.46 3.13 4.79
CA HIS A 51 13.49 1.90 4.01
C HIS A 51 12.10 1.24 3.99
N TRP A 52 11.42 1.12 5.13
CA TRP A 52 10.05 0.57 5.18
C TRP A 52 9.04 1.43 4.40
N LYS A 53 9.15 2.76 4.45
CA LYS A 53 8.36 3.65 3.57
C LYS A 53 8.61 3.37 2.09
N SER A 54 9.86 3.08 1.70
CA SER A 54 10.20 2.67 0.34
C SER A 54 9.55 1.35 -0.03
N GLU A 55 9.57 0.36 0.84
CA GLU A 55 8.90 -0.92 0.61
C GLU A 55 7.39 -0.70 0.40
N ILE A 56 6.72 0.08 1.25
CA ILE A 56 5.30 0.43 1.09
C ILE A 56 5.04 1.04 -0.31
N ALA A 57 5.88 1.99 -0.72
CA ALA A 57 5.76 2.64 -2.03
C ALA A 57 6.05 1.70 -3.20
N ASN A 58 6.87 0.66 -3.02
CA ASN A 58 7.17 -0.30 -4.09
C ASN A 58 6.06 -1.35 -4.26
N GLN A 59 5.33 -1.68 -3.20
CA GLN A 59 4.30 -2.72 -3.20
C GLN A 59 3.01 -2.29 -3.91
N ILE A 60 2.43 -1.14 -3.55
CA ILE A 60 1.17 -0.66 -4.13
C ILE A 60 1.26 0.84 -4.47
N CYS A 61 1.93 1.17 -5.59
CA CYS A 61 1.98 2.55 -6.11
C CYS A 61 1.26 2.75 -7.45
N SER A 62 0.76 1.70 -8.10
CA SER A 62 0.09 1.84 -9.39
C SER A 62 -0.98 0.79 -9.61
N VAL A 63 -1.92 1.11 -10.51
CA VAL A 63 -2.99 0.20 -10.92
C VAL A 63 -3.22 0.32 -12.43
N ASN A 64 -3.41 -0.82 -13.08
CA ASN A 64 -3.69 -0.85 -14.51
C ASN A 64 -5.16 -0.55 -14.81
N LYS A 65 -5.41 0.01 -16.00
CA LYS A 65 -6.77 0.18 -16.52
C LYS A 65 -7.40 -1.19 -16.77
N LEU A 66 -8.69 -1.31 -16.48
CA LEU A 66 -9.44 -2.54 -16.71
C LEU A 66 -9.61 -2.80 -18.22
N LYS A 67 -9.47 -4.06 -18.63
CA LYS A 67 -9.54 -4.49 -20.03
C LYS A 67 -10.83 -4.09 -20.73
N ASN A 68 -11.96 -4.22 -20.04
CA ASN A 68 -13.30 -4.04 -20.63
C ASN A 68 -13.73 -2.58 -20.66
N THR A 69 -13.46 -1.82 -19.60
CA THR A 69 -13.91 -0.42 -19.49
C THR A 69 -12.86 0.58 -19.97
N LYS A 70 -11.59 0.16 -20.10
CA LYS A 70 -10.42 1.02 -20.35
C LYS A 70 -10.29 2.17 -19.33
N LYS A 71 -10.89 2.00 -18.14
CA LYS A 71 -10.83 2.92 -17.01
C LYS A 71 -10.07 2.26 -15.86
N TYR A 72 -9.51 3.06 -14.96
CA TYR A 72 -9.01 2.55 -13.69
C TYR A 72 -10.17 1.97 -12.86
N PRO A 73 -9.90 1.02 -11.96
CA PRO A 73 -10.89 0.60 -10.98
C PRO A 73 -11.35 1.80 -10.14
N THR A 74 -12.60 1.78 -9.67
CA THR A 74 -13.11 2.82 -8.78
C THR A 74 -12.41 2.75 -7.43
N ALA A 75 -12.35 3.87 -6.69
CA ALA A 75 -11.79 3.90 -5.35
C ALA A 75 -12.39 2.80 -4.44
N ASN A 76 -13.72 2.64 -4.45
CA ASN A 76 -14.38 1.58 -3.67
C ASN A 76 -13.88 0.17 -4.02
N LYS A 77 -13.61 -0.12 -5.30
CA LYS A 77 -13.06 -1.43 -5.70
C LYS A 77 -11.63 -1.61 -5.19
N ILE A 78 -10.79 -0.59 -5.34
CA ILE A 78 -9.40 -0.63 -4.87
C ILE A 78 -9.35 -0.82 -3.35
N TYR A 79 -10.17 -0.07 -2.62
CA TYR A 79 -10.29 -0.19 -1.16
C TYR A 79 -10.77 -1.59 -0.73
N ALA A 80 -11.77 -2.12 -1.43
CA ALA A 80 -12.27 -3.47 -1.16
C ALA A 80 -11.21 -4.55 -1.38
N TRP A 81 -10.46 -4.47 -2.50
CA TRP A 81 -9.40 -5.43 -2.85
C TRP A 81 -8.12 -5.27 -2.04
N THR A 82 -7.98 -4.18 -1.29
CA THR A 82 -6.85 -3.94 -0.39
C THR A 82 -7.31 -4.13 1.05
N TYR A 83 -7.73 -3.05 1.71
CA TYR A 83 -8.07 -3.03 3.13
C TYR A 83 -9.18 -4.00 3.49
N GLU A 84 -10.34 -4.01 2.82
CA GLU A 84 -11.49 -4.79 3.32
C GLU A 84 -11.23 -6.31 3.30
N GLN A 85 -10.56 -6.82 2.27
CA GLN A 85 -10.16 -8.24 2.21
C GLN A 85 -9.15 -8.62 3.30
N ASN A 86 -8.32 -7.67 3.75
CA ASN A 86 -7.23 -7.92 4.70
C ASN A 86 -7.52 -7.39 6.11
N CYS A 87 -8.65 -6.73 6.35
CA CYS A 87 -8.95 -6.05 7.62
C CYS A 87 -9.03 -7.02 8.82
N ALA A 88 -9.23 -8.32 8.57
CA ALA A 88 -9.16 -9.35 9.60
C ALA A 88 -7.78 -9.43 10.30
N MET A 89 -6.70 -9.00 9.63
CA MET A 89 -5.37 -8.87 10.22
C MET A 89 -5.33 -7.79 11.31
N LEU A 90 -6.18 -6.77 11.19
CA LEU A 90 -6.20 -5.57 12.04
C LEU A 90 -7.38 -5.53 13.02
N THR A 91 -8.38 -6.39 12.83
CA THR A 91 -9.62 -6.40 13.64
C THR A 91 -9.75 -7.63 14.52
N ASN A 92 -8.99 -8.70 14.24
CA ASN A 92 -8.92 -9.87 15.11
C ASN A 92 -7.78 -9.71 16.12
N TYR A 93 -8.13 -9.50 17.39
CA TYR A 93 -7.17 -9.26 18.47
C TYR A 93 -6.07 -10.33 18.56
N THR A 94 -6.42 -11.61 18.48
CA THR A 94 -5.43 -12.70 18.58
C THR A 94 -4.43 -12.65 17.43
N LYS A 95 -4.90 -12.44 16.19
CA LYS A 95 -4.03 -12.32 15.02
C LYS A 95 -3.14 -11.09 15.12
N PHE A 96 -3.72 -9.93 15.44
CA PHE A 96 -2.98 -8.69 15.57
C PHE A 96 -1.95 -8.76 16.71
N SER A 97 -2.31 -9.31 17.86
CA SER A 97 -1.41 -9.47 19.00
C SER A 97 -0.22 -10.39 18.69
N ASN A 98 -0.44 -11.48 17.94
CA ASN A 98 0.66 -12.33 17.50
C ASN A 98 1.57 -11.58 16.52
N PHE A 99 0.98 -10.80 15.61
CA PHE A 99 1.73 -10.02 14.64
C PHE A 99 2.62 -8.94 15.29
N VAL A 100 2.07 -8.19 16.24
CA VAL A 100 2.85 -7.23 17.05
C VAL A 100 3.97 -7.93 17.80
N ARG A 101 3.71 -9.11 18.37
CA ARG A 101 4.70 -9.89 19.12
C ARG A 101 5.85 -10.38 18.24
N GLU A 102 5.55 -10.83 17.02
CA GLU A 102 6.56 -11.23 16.04
C GLU A 102 7.49 -10.05 15.72
N ILE A 103 6.94 -8.88 15.39
CA ILE A 103 7.75 -7.67 15.15
C ILE A 103 8.55 -7.28 16.40
N CYS A 104 7.94 -7.34 17.58
CA CYS A 104 8.65 -7.00 18.83
C CYS A 104 9.85 -7.93 19.07
N ASN A 105 9.69 -9.23 18.82
CA ASN A 105 10.78 -10.20 18.95
C ASN A 105 11.87 -9.97 17.90
N ASP A 106 11.52 -9.75 16.64
CA ASP A 106 12.47 -9.55 15.54
C ASP A 106 13.37 -8.33 15.76
N TYR A 107 12.83 -7.27 16.37
CA TYR A 107 13.54 -6.02 16.62
C TYR A 107 13.98 -5.83 18.07
N SER A 108 13.70 -6.81 18.96
CA SER A 108 14.00 -6.73 20.39
C SER A 108 13.45 -5.46 21.06
N ILE A 109 12.20 -5.12 20.75
CA ILE A 109 11.47 -3.99 21.33
C ILE A 109 10.31 -4.47 22.19
N GLU A 110 9.74 -3.57 22.99
CA GLU A 110 8.53 -3.80 23.76
C GLU A 110 7.49 -2.72 23.46
N THR A 111 6.22 -3.10 23.46
CA THR A 111 5.12 -2.12 23.33
C THR A 111 4.92 -1.39 24.64
N ILE A 112 4.94 -0.06 24.60
CA ILE A 112 4.67 0.79 25.77
C ILE A 112 3.16 0.81 26.08
N GLU A 113 2.34 0.74 25.04
CA GLU A 113 0.88 0.80 25.13
C GLU A 113 0.25 -0.59 25.11
N PRO A 114 -0.95 -0.76 25.68
CA PRO A 114 -1.71 -1.99 25.52
C PRO A 114 -1.94 -2.31 24.04
N VAL A 115 -1.69 -3.57 23.65
CA VAL A 115 -1.85 -4.04 22.26
C VAL A 115 -3.25 -3.77 21.70
N LYS A 116 -4.27 -3.71 22.56
CA LYS A 116 -5.64 -3.39 22.15
C LYS A 116 -5.78 -1.94 21.65
N ASP A 117 -5.11 -1.01 22.30
CA ASP A 117 -5.15 0.42 21.95
C ASP A 117 -4.36 0.63 20.65
N ILE A 118 -3.17 0.03 20.56
CA ILE A 118 -2.38 -0.04 19.32
C ILE A 118 -3.23 -0.59 18.16
N MET A 119 -4.00 -1.66 18.39
CA MET A 119 -4.85 -2.26 17.36
C MET A 119 -5.91 -1.29 16.85
N ASP A 120 -6.58 -0.56 17.75
CA ASP A 120 -7.66 0.35 17.38
C ASP A 120 -7.14 1.56 16.61
N ASP A 121 -6.05 2.16 17.10
CA ASP A 121 -5.42 3.33 16.48
C ASP A 121 -4.77 2.97 15.14
N PHE A 122 -3.99 1.89 15.10
CA PHE A 122 -3.35 1.44 13.86
C PHE A 122 -4.37 1.03 12.80
N ASN A 123 -5.47 0.37 13.19
CA ASN A 123 -6.55 0.04 12.26
C ASN A 123 -7.19 1.31 11.66
N LYS A 124 -7.36 2.37 12.44
CA LYS A 124 -7.84 3.67 11.94
C LYS A 124 -6.87 4.28 10.93
N ILE A 125 -5.57 4.26 11.23
CA ILE A 125 -4.51 4.73 10.32
C ILE A 125 -4.53 3.96 9.01
N CYS A 126 -4.60 2.62 9.04
CA CYS A 126 -4.69 1.81 7.83
C CYS A 126 -5.94 2.14 7.00
N LYS A 127 -7.12 2.31 7.62
CA LYS A 127 -8.33 2.71 6.89
C LYS A 127 -8.13 4.02 6.14
N GLU A 128 -7.54 5.01 6.81
CA GLU A 128 -7.31 6.32 6.21
C GLU A 128 -6.29 6.24 5.07
N TYR A 129 -5.18 5.53 5.26
CA TYR A 129 -4.17 5.31 4.24
C TYR A 129 -4.74 4.64 2.99
N PHE A 130 -5.42 3.49 3.14
CA PHE A 130 -5.95 2.74 2.00
C PHE A 130 -7.11 3.48 1.32
N SER A 131 -7.89 4.28 2.05
CA SER A 131 -8.90 5.16 1.45
C SER A 131 -8.26 6.25 0.58
N TRP A 132 -7.23 6.92 1.10
CA TRP A 132 -6.45 7.90 0.33
C TRP A 132 -5.80 7.28 -0.91
N LEU A 133 -5.12 6.14 -0.74
CA LEU A 133 -4.44 5.44 -1.84
C LEU A 133 -5.43 5.01 -2.92
N ALA A 134 -6.59 4.48 -2.52
CA ALA A 134 -7.65 4.10 -3.46
C ALA A 134 -8.15 5.30 -4.29
N ASN A 135 -8.30 6.47 -3.68
CA ASN A 135 -8.68 7.69 -4.40
C ASN A 135 -7.61 8.12 -5.41
N MET A 136 -6.35 8.16 -5.00
CA MET A 136 -5.21 8.47 -5.87
C MET A 136 -5.16 7.54 -7.07
N LEU A 137 -5.14 6.22 -6.82
CA LEU A 137 -5.03 5.19 -7.85
C LEU A 137 -6.24 5.19 -8.80
N SER A 138 -7.45 5.45 -8.31
CA SER A 138 -8.63 5.51 -9.18
C SER A 138 -8.65 6.73 -10.12
N THR A 139 -7.93 7.80 -9.75
CA THR A 139 -7.89 9.06 -10.49
C THR A 139 -6.78 9.08 -11.51
N SER A 140 -5.54 8.80 -11.08
CA SER A 140 -4.33 8.90 -11.89
C SER A 140 -3.75 7.56 -12.33
N GLY A 141 -4.18 6.45 -11.70
CA GLY A 141 -3.55 5.14 -11.86
C GLY A 141 -2.22 4.98 -11.13
N LYS A 142 -1.72 6.02 -10.45
CA LYS A 142 -0.40 6.03 -9.81
C LYS A 142 -0.33 6.99 -8.61
N ALA A 143 0.31 6.56 -7.54
CA ALA A 143 0.76 7.41 -6.44
C ALA A 143 2.29 7.57 -6.54
N ALA A 144 2.81 8.79 -6.44
CA ALA A 144 4.26 8.97 -6.39
C ALA A 144 4.79 8.55 -5.02
N SER A 145 6.02 8.03 -4.97
CA SER A 145 6.64 7.62 -3.71
C SER A 145 6.71 8.77 -2.70
N THR A 146 6.96 10.00 -3.17
CA THR A 146 6.94 11.20 -2.33
C THR A 146 5.58 11.43 -1.68
N ASP A 147 4.48 11.29 -2.44
CA ASP A 147 3.12 11.47 -1.91
C ASP A 147 2.79 10.40 -0.85
N ILE A 148 3.26 9.17 -1.07
CA ILE A 148 3.12 8.07 -0.10
C ILE A 148 3.88 8.39 1.17
N TYR A 149 5.12 8.88 1.07
CA TYR A 149 5.93 9.22 2.24
C TYR A 149 5.28 10.34 3.03
N ASP A 150 4.87 11.42 2.35
CA ASP A 150 4.22 12.56 2.95
C ASP A 150 2.92 12.14 3.65
N LYS A 151 2.11 11.26 3.04
CA LYS A 151 0.88 10.76 3.67
C LYS A 151 1.18 9.88 4.88
N LEU A 152 2.21 9.04 4.83
CA LEU A 152 2.62 8.24 5.99
C LEU A 152 3.10 9.14 7.13
N ASP A 153 3.89 10.17 6.84
CA ASP A 153 4.33 11.16 7.82
C ASP A 153 3.18 11.99 8.39
N GLU A 154 2.15 12.27 7.62
CA GLU A 154 0.92 12.91 8.10
C GLU A 154 0.16 11.99 9.07
N LEU A 155 0.04 10.70 8.76
CA LEU A 155 -0.76 9.73 9.52
C LEU A 155 -0.12 9.28 10.84
N PHE A 156 1.21 9.33 10.94
CA PHE A 156 1.95 8.91 12.13
C PHE A 156 2.33 10.07 13.07
N ARG A 157 1.85 11.29 12.78
CA ARG A 157 1.98 12.47 13.66
C ARG A 157 0.86 12.53 14.68
#